data_AF-I3Z294-F1
#
_entry.id   AF-I3Z294-F1
#
_cell.length_a   1.000
_cell.length_b   1.000
_cell.length_c   1.000
_cell.angle_alpha   90.00
_cell.angle_beta   90.00
_cell.angle_gamma   90.00
#
_symmetry.space_group_name_H-M   'P 1'
#
loop_
_entity.id
_entity.type
_entity.pdbx_description
1 polymer ?
#
loop_
_entity_poly.entity_id
_entity_poly.type
_entity_poly.pdbx_seq_one_letter_code
_entity_poly.pdbx_strand_id
1 'polypeptide(L)'
;MRNFKILVGIFLFGLLINLEGLAQNEKSENQQSKQEMKEAKQAEKEAKRELKAQQAELKRIQAAEKAEAKRVKNLEKAQKNYDKALTKRQKAEIKFAEQNLKIEKAIQKGTTNEKIAKMELKQKQLEINVEKANSEISKFEREIKQYQAKEN
;
A
#
# COMPACT_ATOMS: atom_id res chain seq x y z
N MET A 1 -55.24 1.98 -80.29
CA MET A 1 -55.04 2.23 -78.85
C MET A 1 -54.49 1.03 -78.05
N ARG A 2 -53.87 0.01 -78.68
CA ARG A 2 -53.37 -1.19 -77.97
C ARG A 2 -51.95 -1.01 -77.41
N ASN A 3 -51.12 -0.23 -78.10
CA ASN A 3 -49.70 -0.02 -77.76
C ASN A 3 -49.50 0.97 -76.60
N PHE A 4 -50.45 1.88 -76.36
CA PHE A 4 -50.39 2.86 -75.27
C PHE A 4 -50.61 2.20 -73.89
N LYS A 5 -51.48 1.19 -73.81
CA LYS A 5 -51.73 0.45 -72.57
C LYS A 5 -50.52 -0.40 -72.14
N ILE A 6 -49.77 -0.93 -73.10
CA ILE A 6 -48.54 -1.70 -72.85
C ILE A 6 -47.43 -0.77 -72.36
N LEU A 7 -47.27 0.41 -72.96
CA LEU A 7 -46.28 1.41 -72.53
C LEU A 7 -46.53 1.89 -71.09
N VAL A 8 -47.79 2.16 -70.74
CA VAL A 8 -48.19 2.57 -69.38
C VAL A 8 -47.99 1.44 -68.37
N GLY A 9 -48.25 0.18 -68.76
CA GLY A 9 -48.01 -0.98 -67.90
C GLY A 9 -46.52 -1.20 -67.58
N ILE A 10 -45.63 -1.05 -68.56
CA ILE A 10 -44.18 -1.15 -68.36
C ILE A 10 -43.66 -0.02 -67.47
N PHE A 11 -44.17 1.20 -67.66
CA PHE A 11 -43.80 2.36 -66.83
C PHE A 11 -44.23 2.19 -65.36
N LEU A 12 -45.45 1.71 -65.12
CA LEU A 12 -45.93 1.41 -63.76
C LEU A 12 -45.17 0.25 -63.10
N PHE A 13 -44.81 -0.79 -63.87
CA PHE A 13 -44.02 -1.90 -63.37
C PHE A 13 -42.57 -1.48 -63.03
N GLY A 14 -41.97 -0.61 -63.86
CA GLY A 14 -40.67 0.00 -63.57
C GLY A 14 -40.68 0.87 -62.32
N LEU A 15 -41.76 1.61 -62.06
CA LEU A 15 -41.92 2.40 -60.83
C LEU A 15 -42.04 1.51 -59.58
N LEU A 16 -42.78 0.39 -59.66
CA LEU A 16 -42.92 -0.56 -58.56
C LEU A 16 -41.58 -1.22 -58.17
N ILE A 17 -40.79 -1.65 -59.15
CA ILE A 17 -39.47 -2.27 -58.89
C ILE A 17 -38.51 -1.28 -58.23
N ASN A 18 -38.49 -0.02 -58.68
CA ASN A 18 -37.64 1.00 -58.07
C ASN A 18 -38.08 1.34 -56.63
N LEU A 19 -39.39 1.34 -56.35
CA LEU A 19 -39.91 1.60 -55.00
C LEU A 19 -39.59 0.48 -54.03
N GLU A 20 -39.64 -0.78 -54.49
CA GLU A 20 -39.33 -1.95 -53.67
C GLU A 20 -37.82 -2.04 -53.39
N GLY A 21 -36.97 -1.73 -54.37
CA GLY A 21 -35.52 -1.61 -54.20
C GLY A 21 -35.10 -0.50 -53.24
N LEU A 22 -35.75 0.68 -53.31
CA LEU A 22 -35.54 1.78 -52.36
C LEU A 22 -35.96 1.41 -50.93
N ALA A 23 -37.12 0.78 -50.77
CA ALA A 23 -37.61 0.34 -49.45
C ALA A 23 -36.75 -0.76 -48.82
N GLN A 24 -36.13 -1.62 -49.64
CA GLN A 24 -35.22 -2.67 -49.17
C GLN A 24 -33.85 -2.10 -48.77
N ASN A 25 -33.33 -1.11 -49.52
CA ASN A 25 -32.12 -0.37 -49.16
C ASN A 25 -32.28 0.44 -47.87
N GLU A 26 -33.39 1.16 -47.71
CA GLU A 26 -33.65 1.92 -46.47
C GLU A 26 -33.78 1.00 -45.23
N LYS A 27 -34.37 -0.19 -45.39
CA LYS A 27 -34.44 -1.19 -44.30
C LYS A 27 -33.07 -1.76 -43.94
N SER A 28 -32.24 -2.03 -44.96
CA SER A 28 -30.86 -2.48 -44.82
C SER A 28 -29.99 -1.44 -44.09
N GLU A 29 -30.00 -0.18 -44.53
CA GLU A 29 -29.25 0.92 -43.90
C GLU A 29 -29.71 1.18 -42.47
N ASN A 30 -31.01 1.11 -42.19
CA ASN A 30 -31.54 1.29 -40.83
C ASN A 30 -31.19 0.12 -39.90
N GLN A 31 -31.05 -1.11 -40.43
CA GLN A 31 -30.56 -2.25 -39.65
C GLN A 31 -29.06 -2.12 -39.35
N GLN A 32 -28.25 -1.73 -40.35
CA GLN A 32 -26.82 -1.47 -40.17
C GLN A 32 -26.58 -0.36 -39.14
N SER A 33 -27.26 0.78 -39.27
CA SER A 33 -27.15 1.90 -38.33
C SER A 33 -27.55 1.51 -36.90
N LYS A 34 -28.59 0.67 -36.72
CA LYS A 34 -28.97 0.14 -35.40
C LYS A 34 -27.93 -0.81 -34.82
N GLN A 35 -27.25 -1.59 -35.66
CA GLN A 35 -26.20 -2.50 -35.22
C GLN A 35 -24.95 -1.71 -34.82
N GLU A 36 -24.52 -0.74 -35.63
CA GLU A 36 -23.42 0.17 -35.31
C GLU A 36 -23.68 0.94 -34.00
N MET A 37 -24.92 1.41 -33.78
CA MET A 37 -25.29 2.08 -32.52
C MET A 37 -25.21 1.13 -31.31
N LYS A 38 -25.52 -0.16 -31.47
CA LYS A 38 -25.41 -1.15 -30.40
C LYS A 38 -23.96 -1.48 -30.09
N GLU A 39 -23.13 -1.65 -31.12
CA GLU A 39 -21.69 -1.90 -30.99
C GLU A 39 -21.00 -0.69 -30.34
N ALA A 40 -21.31 0.54 -30.77
CA ALA A 40 -20.80 1.76 -30.15
C ALA A 40 -21.19 1.88 -28.66
N LYS A 41 -22.44 1.54 -28.30
CA LYS A 41 -22.89 1.52 -26.90
C LYS A 41 -22.22 0.43 -26.08
N GLN A 42 -21.91 -0.72 -26.68
CA GLN A 42 -21.17 -1.78 -26.00
C GLN A 42 -19.71 -1.37 -25.78
N ALA A 43 -19.05 -0.83 -26.81
CA ALA A 43 -17.70 -0.30 -26.72
C ALA A 43 -17.58 0.83 -25.68
N GLU A 44 -18.55 1.76 -25.62
CA GLU A 44 -18.57 2.82 -24.59
C GLU A 44 -18.72 2.25 -23.18
N LYS A 45 -19.57 1.22 -23.00
CA LYS A 45 -19.74 0.55 -21.70
C LYS A 45 -18.49 -0.21 -21.29
N GLU A 46 -17.81 -0.85 -22.23
CA GLU A 46 -16.56 -1.57 -22.02
C GLU A 46 -15.43 -0.61 -21.65
N ALA A 47 -15.26 0.47 -22.42
CA ALA A 47 -14.30 1.54 -22.11
C ALA A 47 -14.55 2.17 -20.73
N LYS A 48 -15.82 2.40 -20.34
CA LYS A 48 -16.15 2.88 -18.98
C LYS A 48 -15.81 1.86 -17.88
N ARG A 49 -15.95 0.55 -18.15
CA ARG A 49 -15.58 -0.50 -17.20
C ARG A 49 -14.07 -0.60 -17.05
N GLU A 50 -13.33 -0.57 -18.16
CA GLU A 50 -11.87 -0.56 -18.17
C GLU A 50 -11.31 0.67 -17.44
N LEU A 51 -11.84 1.86 -17.72
CA LEU A 51 -11.41 3.08 -17.05
C LEU A 51 -11.67 3.03 -15.53
N LYS A 52 -12.80 2.46 -15.09
CA LYS A 52 -13.06 2.22 -13.67
C LYS A 52 -12.11 1.19 -13.07
N ALA A 53 -11.78 0.12 -13.80
CA ALA A 53 -10.83 -0.89 -13.35
C ALA A 53 -9.42 -0.29 -13.19
N GLN A 54 -8.95 0.47 -14.18
CA GLN A 54 -7.68 1.19 -14.13
C GLN A 54 -7.64 2.19 -12.97
N GLN A 55 -8.71 2.96 -12.74
CA GLN A 55 -8.78 3.86 -11.58
C GLN A 55 -8.76 3.12 -10.24
N ALA A 56 -9.43 1.97 -10.15
CA ALA A 56 -9.41 1.14 -8.95
C ALA A 56 -8.02 0.54 -8.71
N GLU A 57 -7.34 0.12 -9.77
CA GLU A 57 -5.96 -0.38 -9.74
C GLU A 57 -4.98 0.70 -9.30
N LEU A 58 -5.04 1.90 -9.91
CA LEU A 58 -4.23 3.05 -9.50
C LEU A 58 -4.42 3.40 -8.02
N LYS A 59 -5.66 3.39 -7.53
CA LYS A 59 -5.95 3.62 -6.10
C LYS A 59 -5.34 2.53 -5.22
N ARG A 60 -5.36 1.26 -5.65
CA ARG A 60 -4.73 0.15 -4.93
C ARG A 60 -3.22 0.30 -4.89
N ILE A 61 -2.59 0.64 -6.00
CA ILE A 61 -1.14 0.87 -6.09
C ILE A 61 -0.76 2.03 -5.17
N GLN A 62 -1.44 3.18 -5.25
CA GLN A 62 -1.16 4.32 -4.37
C GLN A 62 -1.38 4.00 -2.89
N ALA A 63 -2.37 3.18 -2.56
CA ALA A 63 -2.59 2.74 -1.17
C ALA A 63 -1.46 1.82 -0.70
N ALA A 64 -0.99 0.90 -1.54
CA ALA A 64 0.14 0.02 -1.26
C ALA A 64 1.44 0.82 -1.08
N GLU A 65 1.73 1.77 -1.98
CA GLU A 65 2.90 2.66 -1.88
C GLU A 65 2.90 3.48 -0.59
N LYS A 66 1.74 4.04 -0.20
CA LYS A 66 1.61 4.77 1.06
C LYS A 66 1.80 3.86 2.28
N ALA A 67 1.28 2.64 2.23
CA ALA A 67 1.46 1.67 3.29
C ALA A 67 2.94 1.28 3.43
N GLU A 68 3.62 1.08 2.30
CA GLU A 68 5.04 0.74 2.25
C GLU A 68 5.93 1.89 2.74
N ALA A 69 5.70 3.11 2.28
CA ALA A 69 6.41 4.28 2.79
C ALA A 69 6.23 4.45 4.31
N LYS A 70 5.02 4.17 4.84
CA LYS A 70 4.75 4.18 6.28
C LYS A 70 5.49 3.04 7.01
N ARG A 71 5.54 1.85 6.42
CA ARG A 71 6.27 0.69 6.95
C ARG A 71 7.77 0.99 7.06
N VAL A 72 8.38 1.47 5.98
CA VAL A 72 9.81 1.85 5.93
C VAL A 72 10.11 2.92 6.99
N LYS A 73 9.33 3.99 7.06
CA LYS A 73 9.51 5.04 8.06
C LYS A 73 9.40 4.53 9.50
N ASN A 74 8.49 3.59 9.76
CA ASN A 74 8.36 2.98 11.08
C ASN A 74 9.54 2.06 11.41
N LEU A 75 10.03 1.31 10.42
CA LEU A 75 11.21 0.45 10.54
C LEU A 75 12.46 1.27 10.87
N GLU A 76 12.74 2.33 10.12
CA GLU A 76 13.87 3.24 10.38
C GLU A 76 13.80 3.85 11.78
N LYS A 77 12.60 4.26 12.20
CA LYS A 77 12.38 4.81 13.55
C LYS A 77 12.65 3.76 14.63
N ALA A 78 12.22 2.51 14.42
CA ALA A 78 12.45 1.41 15.35
C ALA A 78 13.94 1.08 15.45
N GLN A 79 14.66 1.01 14.32
CA GLN A 79 16.12 0.82 14.28
C GLN A 79 16.86 1.94 15.04
N LYS A 80 16.53 3.20 14.77
CA LYS A 80 17.14 4.34 15.49
C LYS A 80 16.89 4.30 16.99
N ASN A 81 15.72 3.84 17.42
CA ASN A 81 15.41 3.69 18.84
C ASN A 81 16.15 2.52 19.48
N TYR A 82 16.28 1.41 18.75
CA TYR A 82 17.09 0.27 19.15
C TYR A 82 18.56 0.67 19.39
N ASP A 83 19.18 1.39 18.46
CA ASP A 83 20.58 1.85 18.60
C ASP A 83 20.76 2.78 19.81
N LYS A 84 19.78 3.65 20.06
CA LYS A 84 19.77 4.49 21.26
C LYS A 84 19.67 3.67 22.54
N ALA A 85 18.82 2.64 22.56
CA ALA A 85 18.67 1.76 23.72
C ALA A 85 19.95 0.95 23.98
N LEU A 86 20.61 0.46 22.92
CA LEU A 86 21.94 -0.16 23.01
C LEU A 86 22.98 0.79 23.62
N THR A 87 23.02 2.04 23.15
CA THR A 87 23.95 3.04 23.68
C THR A 87 23.67 3.33 25.16
N LYS A 88 22.39 3.43 25.55
CA LYS A 88 22.00 3.59 26.97
C LYS A 88 22.45 2.41 27.82
N ARG A 89 22.24 1.17 27.33
CA ARG A 89 22.68 -0.06 28.00
C ARG A 89 24.18 -0.05 28.22
N GLN A 90 24.97 0.17 27.17
CA GLN A 90 26.44 0.24 27.26
C GLN A 90 26.90 1.28 28.28
N LYS A 91 26.31 2.49 28.26
CA LYS A 91 26.64 3.53 29.24
C LYS A 91 26.26 3.14 30.68
N ALA A 92 25.15 2.45 30.87
CA ALA A 92 24.73 1.96 32.18
C ALA A 92 25.65 0.84 32.68
N GLU A 93 26.06 -0.09 31.80
CA GLU A 93 26.99 -1.17 32.11
C GLU A 93 28.38 -0.65 32.48
N ILE A 94 28.92 0.33 31.74
CA ILE A 94 30.18 0.99 32.08
C ILE A 94 30.10 1.62 33.46
N LYS A 95 29.04 2.39 33.74
CA LYS A 95 28.85 3.02 35.06
C LYS A 95 28.68 1.98 36.17
N PHE A 96 28.00 0.87 35.90
CA PHE A 96 27.85 -0.23 36.84
C PHE A 96 29.22 -0.84 37.17
N ALA A 97 30.02 -1.18 36.16
CA ALA A 97 31.37 -1.70 36.36
C ALA A 97 32.28 -0.72 37.11
N GLU A 98 32.24 0.57 36.78
CA GLU A 98 32.97 1.61 37.51
C GLU A 98 32.54 1.70 38.98
N GLN A 99 31.25 1.57 39.25
CA GLN A 99 30.71 1.58 40.60
C GLN A 99 31.12 0.34 41.39
N ASN A 100 31.16 -0.84 40.76
CA ASN A 100 31.68 -2.08 41.36
C ASN A 100 33.15 -1.90 41.77
N LEU A 101 33.97 -1.37 40.85
CA LEU A 101 35.38 -1.12 41.13
C LEU A 101 35.57 -0.11 42.29
N LYS A 102 34.69 0.90 42.40
CA LYS A 102 34.71 1.83 43.52
C LYS A 102 34.37 1.15 44.85
N ILE A 103 33.38 0.25 44.87
CA ILE A 103 32.99 -0.53 46.05
C ILE A 103 34.14 -1.45 46.48
N GLU A 104 34.71 -2.21 45.54
CA GLU A 104 35.84 -3.11 45.81
C GLU A 104 37.03 -2.35 46.40
N LYS A 105 37.41 -1.21 45.81
CA LYS A 105 38.46 -0.35 46.35
C LYS A 105 38.13 0.21 47.73
N ALA A 106 36.87 0.53 48.00
CA ALA A 106 36.45 1.04 49.30
C ALA A 106 36.54 -0.05 50.39
N ILE A 107 36.14 -1.29 50.06
CA ILE A 107 36.28 -2.47 50.92
C ILE A 107 37.75 -2.72 51.25
N GLN A 108 38.63 -2.75 50.22
CA GLN A 108 40.07 -2.95 50.41
C GLN A 108 40.72 -1.88 51.30
N LYS A 109 40.20 -0.64 51.25
CA LYS A 109 40.68 0.49 52.07
C LYS A 109 40.07 0.52 53.48
N GLY A 110 39.26 -0.47 53.87
CA GLY A 110 38.61 -0.50 55.19
C GLY A 110 37.55 0.58 55.39
N THR A 111 36.86 0.98 54.31
CA THR A 111 35.76 1.95 54.40
C THR A 111 34.62 1.40 55.25
N THR A 112 33.92 2.26 56.00
CA THR A 112 32.83 1.83 56.88
C THR A 112 31.65 1.23 56.11
N ASN A 113 30.97 0.25 56.74
CA ASN A 113 29.82 -0.44 56.17
C ASN A 113 28.70 0.51 55.72
N GLU A 114 28.45 1.60 56.45
CA GLU A 114 27.41 2.58 56.06
C GLU A 114 27.72 3.27 54.72
N LYS A 115 28.98 3.62 54.48
CA LYS A 115 29.41 4.22 53.22
C LYS A 115 29.34 3.20 52.08
N ILE A 116 29.72 1.95 52.35
CA ILE A 116 29.60 0.85 51.38
C ILE A 116 28.13 0.63 50.99
N ALA A 117 27.21 0.55 51.96
CA ALA A 117 25.79 0.38 51.69
C ALA A 117 25.20 1.50 50.81
N LYS A 118 25.61 2.76 51.01
CA LYS A 118 25.22 3.88 50.12
C LYS A 118 25.75 3.72 48.69
N MET A 119 26.93 3.11 48.53
CA MET A 119 27.48 2.80 47.21
C MET A 119 26.78 1.62 46.54
N GLU A 120 26.40 0.59 47.30
CA GLU A 120 25.62 -0.56 46.82
C GLU A 120 24.20 -0.15 46.39
N LEU A 121 23.56 0.80 47.08
CA LEU A 121 22.29 1.36 46.63
C LEU A 121 22.40 2.02 45.25
N LYS A 122 23.49 2.77 45.00
CA LYS A 122 23.77 3.35 43.67
C LYS A 122 24.04 2.27 42.63
N GLN A 123 24.76 1.21 42.98
CA GLN A 123 25.01 0.06 42.12
C GLN A 123 23.70 -0.63 41.72
N LYS A 124 22.79 -0.90 42.66
CA LYS A 124 21.45 -1.44 42.42
C LYS A 124 20.61 -0.54 41.49
N GLN A 125 20.70 0.78 41.66
CA GLN A 125 20.03 1.71 40.75
C GLN A 125 20.58 1.65 39.32
N LEU A 126 21.88 1.44 39.15
CA LEU A 126 22.51 1.24 37.85
C LEU A 126 22.12 -0.09 37.21
N GLU A 127 22.00 -1.16 38.01
CA GLU A 127 21.49 -2.47 37.57
C GLU A 127 20.07 -2.34 37.00
N ILE A 128 19.17 -1.67 37.72
CA ILE A 128 17.80 -1.38 37.24
C ILE A 128 17.83 -0.59 35.91
N ASN A 129 18.79 0.31 35.72
CA ASN A 129 18.91 1.07 34.47
C ASN A 129 19.37 0.18 33.30
N VAL A 130 20.25 -0.80 33.55
CA VAL A 130 20.65 -1.81 32.56
C VAL A 130 19.43 -2.65 32.17
N GLU A 131 18.66 -3.13 33.15
CA GLU A 131 17.44 -3.93 32.89
C GLU A 131 16.38 -3.16 32.10
N LYS A 132 16.16 -1.88 32.43
CA LYS A 132 15.26 -1.01 31.66
C LYS A 132 15.72 -0.87 30.22
N ALA A 133 17.02 -0.67 29.99
CA ALA A 133 17.57 -0.59 28.65
C ALA A 133 17.40 -1.92 27.89
N ASN A 134 17.58 -3.08 28.54
CA ASN A 134 17.31 -4.39 27.96
C ASN A 134 15.84 -4.56 27.54
N SER A 135 14.90 -4.13 28.40
CA SER A 135 13.48 -4.14 28.07
C SER A 135 13.15 -3.24 26.87
N GLU A 136 13.74 -2.04 26.80
CA GLU A 136 13.63 -1.16 25.62
C GLU A 136 14.17 -1.83 24.35
N ILE A 137 15.35 -2.46 24.42
CA ILE A 137 15.97 -3.21 23.31
C ILE A 137 15.01 -4.29 22.81
N SER A 138 14.53 -5.18 23.68
CA SER A 138 13.62 -6.26 23.29
C SER A 138 12.28 -5.75 22.72
N LYS A 139 11.81 -4.58 23.18
CA LYS A 139 10.64 -3.92 22.57
C LYS A 139 10.95 -3.52 21.13
N PHE A 140 12.05 -2.81 20.88
CA PHE A 140 12.38 -2.34 19.54
C PHE A 140 12.76 -3.48 18.58
N GLU A 141 13.39 -4.56 19.06
CA GLU A 141 13.61 -5.77 18.26
C GLU A 141 12.30 -6.39 17.75
N ARG A 142 11.28 -6.45 18.61
CA ARG A 142 9.95 -6.92 18.21
C ARG A 142 9.31 -6.00 17.19
N GLU A 143 9.40 -4.68 17.38
CA GLU A 143 8.89 -3.70 16.41
C GLU A 143 9.59 -3.85 15.05
N ILE A 144 10.91 -3.98 15.02
CA ILE A 144 11.70 -4.21 13.80
C ILE A 144 11.22 -5.49 13.09
N LYS A 145 11.11 -6.61 13.81
CA LYS A 145 10.61 -7.88 13.26
C LYS A 145 9.20 -7.75 12.69
N GLN A 146 8.31 -7.02 13.36
CA GLN A 146 6.95 -6.79 12.88
C GLN A 146 6.89 -5.97 11.59
N TYR A 147 7.75 -4.98 11.43
CA TYR A 147 7.80 -4.18 10.20
C TYR A 147 8.51 -4.91 9.06
N GLN A 148 9.47 -5.79 9.36
CA GLN A 148 10.12 -6.67 8.38
C GLN A 148 9.19 -7.79 7.89
N ALA A 149 8.45 -8.45 8.79
CA ALA A 149 7.56 -9.55 8.43
C ALA A 149 6.38 -9.13 7.52
N LYS A 150 6.08 -7.83 7.44
CA LYS A 150 5.08 -7.27 6.51
C LYS A 150 5.57 -7.13 5.06
N GLU A 151 6.79 -7.57 4.75
CA GLU A 151 7.30 -7.66 3.37
C GLU A 151 6.76 -8.86 2.58
N ASN A 152 6.08 -9.82 3.25
CA ASN A 152 5.49 -11.01 2.64
C ASN A 152 3.96 -10.99 2.72
#